data_AF-A0A7W9BE06-F1
#
_entry.id   AF-A0A7W9BE06-F1
#
_cell.length_a   1.000
_cell.length_b   1.000
_cell.length_c   1.000
_cell.angle_alpha   90.00
_cell.angle_beta   90.00
_cell.angle_gamma   90.00
#
_symmetry.space_group_name_H-M   'P 1'
#
loop_
_entity.id
_entity.type
_entity.pdbx_description
1 polymer ?
#
loop_
_entity_poly.entity_id
_entity_poly.type
_entity_poly.pdbx_seq_one_letter_code
_entity_poly.pdbx_strand_id
1 'polypeptide(L)'
;MALTFKQFLRSRPATASDVGRFVSAARRDRRLGTCTCWKDLERYLLRIGAEPDARVAARKTWLAYEAADNLAKRHNTRPKVGKLAVTPAL
;
A
#
# COMPACT_ATOMS: atom_id res chain seq x y z
N MET A 1 -11.54 -6.93 -1.58
CA MET A 1 -10.84 -6.24 -2.68
C MET A 1 -9.44 -5.89 -2.20
N ALA A 2 -8.38 -6.29 -2.91
CA ALA A 2 -7.01 -5.96 -2.52
C ALA A 2 -6.80 -4.45 -2.62
N LEU A 3 -6.15 -3.86 -1.61
CA LEU A 3 -5.84 -2.44 -1.60
C LEU A 3 -4.82 -2.17 -2.71
N THR A 4 -5.04 -1.22 -3.61
CA THR A 4 -4.03 -0.88 -4.63
C THR A 4 -2.96 0.04 -4.04
N PHE A 5 -1.73 -0.01 -4.56
CA PHE A 5 -0.64 0.88 -4.11
C PHE A 5 -1.05 2.36 -4.19
N LYS A 6 -1.81 2.75 -5.23
CA LYS A 6 -2.34 4.10 -5.38
C LYS A 6 -3.37 4.48 -4.29
N GLN A 7 -4.24 3.56 -3.89
CA GLN A 7 -5.16 3.79 -2.77
C GLN A 7 -4.41 3.92 -1.45
N PHE A 8 -3.37 3.12 -1.23
CA PHE A 8 -2.49 3.23 -0.07
C PHE A 8 -1.77 4.58 -0.01
N LEU A 9 -1.28 5.10 -1.14
CA LEU A 9 -0.68 6.43 -1.21
C LEU A 9 -1.70 7.56 -0.94
N ARG A 10 -2.98 7.37 -1.29
CA ARG A 10 -4.05 8.34 -0.97
C ARG A 10 -4.40 8.39 0.51
N SER A 11 -4.20 7.32 1.26
CA SER A 11 -4.48 7.31 2.71
C SER A 11 -3.32 7.81 3.56
N ARG A 12 -2.09 7.91 3.03
CA ARG A 12 -0.94 8.43 3.80
C ARG A 12 -0.83 9.95 3.78
N PRO A 13 -0.49 10.61 4.90
CA PRO A 13 -0.21 12.04 4.90
C PRO A 13 1.03 12.36 4.05
N ALA A 14 0.90 13.37 3.19
CA ALA A 14 2.02 13.94 2.47
C ALA A 14 2.76 14.91 3.41
N THR A 15 3.69 14.38 4.21
CA THR A 15 4.51 15.19 5.12
C THR A 15 5.68 15.86 4.40
N ALA A 16 6.40 16.77 5.06
CA ALA A 16 7.60 17.41 4.49
C ALA A 16 8.82 16.47 4.36
N SER A 17 8.73 15.23 4.86
CA SER A 17 9.77 14.21 4.75
C SER A 17 9.95 13.73 3.30
N ASP A 18 11.08 13.09 2.98
CA ASP A 18 11.34 12.53 1.65
C ASP A 18 10.26 11.54 1.20
N VAL A 19 9.72 10.79 2.17
CA VAL A 19 8.54 9.92 1.97
C VAL A 19 7.31 10.71 1.57
N GLY A 20 7.04 11.86 2.19
CA GLY A 20 5.87 12.68 1.87
C GLY A 20 6.02 13.48 0.57
N ARG A 21 7.25 13.89 0.20
CA ARG A 21 7.56 14.38 -1.16
C ARG A 21 7.32 13.31 -2.21
N PHE A 22 7.80 12.09 -1.98
CA PHE A 22 7.53 10.94 -2.85
C PHE A 22 6.03 10.66 -2.98
N VAL A 23 5.30 10.60 -1.86
CA VAL A 23 3.84 10.40 -1.85
C VAL A 23 3.11 11.49 -2.64
N SER A 24 3.54 12.75 -2.51
CA SER A 24 2.96 13.88 -3.25
C SER A 24 3.19 13.76 -4.77
N ALA A 25 4.41 13.44 -5.18
CA ALA A 25 4.75 13.21 -6.58
C ALA A 25 3.95 12.01 -7.14
N ALA A 26 3.94 10.91 -6.39
CA ALA A 26 3.26 9.67 -6.80
C ALA A 26 1.74 9.80 -6.89
N ARG A 27 1.12 10.69 -6.11
CA ARG A 27 -0.32 11.00 -6.23
C ARG A 27 -0.67 11.72 -7.53
N ARG A 28 0.21 12.61 -7.98
CA ARG A 28 0.04 13.36 -9.24
C ARG A 28 0.35 12.50 -10.46
N ASP A 29 1.15 11.46 -10.27
CA ASP A 29 1.55 10.54 -11.31
C ASP A 29 0.45 9.53 -11.67
N ARG A 30 -0.09 9.64 -12.89
CA ARG A 30 -1.11 8.71 -13.38
C ARG A 30 -0.55 7.33 -13.75
N ARG A 31 0.74 7.23 -14.10
CA ARG A 31 1.40 6.00 -14.57
C ARG A 31 1.83 5.08 -13.43
N LEU A 32 1.93 5.61 -12.22
CA LEU A 32 2.34 4.88 -11.03
C LEU A 32 1.28 3.87 -10.54
N GLY A 33 0.00 4.09 -10.90
CA GLY A 33 -1.10 3.17 -10.56
C GLY A 33 -1.06 1.82 -11.29
N THR A 34 -0.19 1.68 -12.31
CA THR A 34 -0.04 0.47 -13.11
C THR A 34 1.04 -0.48 -12.57
N CYS A 35 1.84 -0.04 -11.60
CA CYS A 35 2.88 -0.87 -11.00
C CYS A 35 2.24 -1.89 -10.04
N THR A 36 2.36 -3.18 -10.38
CA THR A 36 1.83 -4.28 -9.57
C THR A 36 2.89 -4.90 -8.64
N CYS A 37 4.17 -4.67 -8.92
CA CYS A 37 5.29 -5.18 -8.11
C CYS A 37 6.41 -4.15 -7.91
N TRP A 38 7.27 -4.39 -6.90
CA TRP A 38 8.42 -3.53 -6.63
C TRP A 38 9.34 -3.37 -7.85
N LYS A 39 9.60 -4.46 -8.59
CA LYS A 39 10.51 -4.41 -9.76
C LYS A 39 10.03 -3.44 -10.84
N ASP A 40 8.72 -3.34 -11.06
CA ASP A 40 8.17 -2.39 -12.03
C ASP A 40 8.26 -0.95 -11.52
N LEU A 41 8.03 -0.74 -10.22
CA LEU A 41 8.19 0.56 -9.60
C LEU A 41 9.66 1.00 -9.61
N GLU A 42 10.59 0.10 -9.31
CA GLU A 42 12.04 0.35 -9.34
C GLU A 42 12.52 0.71 -10.73
N ARG A 43 12.11 -0.06 -11.76
CA ARG A 43 12.39 0.29 -13.17
C ARG A 43 11.79 1.64 -13.55
N TYR A 44 10.59 1.94 -13.07
CA TYR A 44 9.94 3.23 -13.32
C TYR A 44 10.76 4.39 -12.72
N LEU A 45 11.17 4.26 -11.46
CA LEU A 45 11.99 5.25 -10.76
C LEU A 45 13.35 5.45 -11.42
N LEU A 46 13.99 4.37 -11.86
CA LEU A 46 15.22 4.42 -12.65
C LEU A 46 15.00 5.19 -13.97
N ARG A 47 13.91 4.92 -14.68
CA ARG A 47 13.61 5.52 -15.99
C ARG A 47 13.33 7.02 -15.91
N ILE A 48 12.71 7.51 -14.84
CA ILE A 48 12.45 8.94 -14.65
C ILE A 48 13.63 9.68 -14.02
N GLY A 49 14.76 9.00 -13.78
CA GLY A 49 15.93 9.61 -13.16
C GLY A 49 15.72 9.97 -11.69
N ALA A 50 14.91 9.20 -10.95
CA ALA A 50 14.67 9.46 -9.54
C ALA A 50 15.98 9.38 -8.73
N GLU A 51 16.19 10.39 -7.89
CA GLU A 51 17.30 10.51 -6.95
C GLU A 51 17.41 9.28 -6.04
N PRO A 52 18.62 8.92 -5.56
CA PRO A 52 18.81 7.78 -4.65
C PRO A 52 17.90 7.83 -3.42
N ASP A 53 17.74 9.01 -2.80
CA ASP A 53 16.87 9.21 -1.65
C ASP A 53 15.39 8.95 -1.97
N ALA A 54 14.94 9.35 -3.17
CA ALA A 54 13.58 9.08 -3.63
C ALA A 54 13.33 7.58 -3.80
N ARG A 55 14.35 6.81 -4.24
CA ARG A 55 14.25 5.34 -4.34
C ARG A 55 14.19 4.67 -2.97
N VAL A 56 14.97 5.15 -2.01
CA VAL A 56 14.92 4.67 -0.62
C VAL A 56 13.56 4.98 0.01
N ALA A 57 13.04 6.19 -0.19
CA ALA A 57 11.71 6.58 0.26
C ALA A 57 10.60 5.74 -0.40
N ALA A 58 10.71 5.47 -1.70
CA ALA A 58 9.79 4.59 -2.42
C ALA A 58 9.82 3.16 -1.87
N ARG A 59 11.01 2.62 -1.58
CA ARG A 59 11.18 1.27 -0.99
C ARG A 59 10.50 1.16 0.37
N LYS A 60 10.75 2.13 1.27
CA LYS A 60 10.08 2.21 2.58
C LYS A 60 8.56 2.27 2.44
N THR A 61 8.07 3.01 1.44
CA THR A 61 6.64 3.15 1.18
C THR A 61 6.03 1.85 0.64
N TRP A 62 6.74 1.14 -0.23
CA TRP A 62 6.33 -0.15 -0.78
C TRP A 62 6.23 -1.23 0.31
N LEU A 63 7.24 -1.32 1.19
CA LEU A 63 7.21 -2.28 2.31
C LEU A 63 6.02 -2.03 3.25
N ALA A 64 5.72 -0.76 3.53
CA ALA A 64 4.56 -0.41 4.34
C ALA A 64 3.23 -0.79 3.65
N TYR A 65 3.16 -0.68 2.32
CA TYR A 65 2.03 -1.15 1.55
C TYR A 65 1.88 -2.67 1.62
N GLU A 66 2.96 -3.44 1.43
CA GLU A 66 2.92 -4.91 1.53
C GLU A 66 2.48 -5.38 2.92
N ALA A 67 2.94 -4.70 3.97
CA ALA A 67 2.48 -4.97 5.34
C ALA A 67 0.98 -4.70 5.50
N ALA A 68 0.47 -3.59 4.96
CA ALA A 68 -0.94 -3.24 5.02
C ALA A 68 -1.83 -4.15 4.16
N ASP A 69 -1.38 -4.53 2.97
CA ASP A 69 -2.08 -5.47 2.09
C ASP A 69 -2.15 -6.87 2.71
N ASN A 70 -1.05 -7.36 3.30
CA ASN A 70 -1.04 -8.61 4.05
C ASN A 70 -1.98 -8.56 5.27
N LEU A 71 -2.01 -7.44 6.00
CA LEU A 71 -2.93 -7.24 7.12
C LEU A 71 -4.40 -7.25 6.65
N ALA A 72 -4.70 -6.56 5.54
CA ALA A 72 -6.03 -6.53 4.94
C ALA A 72 -6.48 -7.92 4.46
N LYS A 73 -5.58 -8.70 3.84
CA LYS A 73 -5.82 -10.09 3.46
C LYS A 73 -6.12 -10.98 4.66
N ARG A 74 -5.36 -10.84 5.75
CA ARG A 74 -5.59 -11.57 7.02
C ARG A 74 -6.93 -11.25 7.66
N HIS A 75 -7.34 -9.97 7.63
CA HIS A 75 -8.66 -9.56 8.13
C HIS A 75 -9.82 -10.07 7.26
N ASN A 76 -9.61 -10.23 5.95
CA ASN A 76 -10.61 -10.74 5.02
C ASN A 76 -10.77 -12.28 5.09
N THR A 77 -9.84 -12.98 5.75
CA THR A 77 -9.91 -14.43 6.02
C THR A 77 -10.47 -14.77 7.40
N ARG A 78 -11.10 -13.83 8.12
CA ARG A 78 -11.87 -14.23 9.32
C ARG A 78 -13.12 -14.98 8.82
N PRO A 79 -13.24 -16.32 9.01
CA PRO A 79 -14.52 -16.97 8.76
C PRO A 79 -15.57 -16.25 9.60
N LYS A 80 -16.76 -16.04 9.03
CA LYS A 80 -17.95 -15.65 9.81
C LYS A 80 -18.00 -16.62 10.99
N VAL A 81 -17.60 -16.16 12.17
CA VAL A 81 -17.77 -16.93 13.39
C VAL A 81 -19.28 -17.10 13.47
N GLY A 82 -19.75 -18.31 13.18
CA GLY A 82 -21.16 -18.63 13.17
C GLY A 82 -21.75 -18.13 14.48
N LYS A 83 -22.91 -17.48 14.39
CA LYS A 83 -23.79 -17.27 15.53
C LYS A 83 -23.83 -18.60 16.30
N LEU A 84 -23.14 -18.69 17.43
CA LEU A 84 -23.48 -19.70 18.43
C LEU A 84 -24.87 -19.32 18.89
N ALA A 85 -25.86 -20.02 18.35
CA ALA A 85 -27.19 -20.05 18.90
C ALA A 85 -27.05 -20.54 20.34
N VAL A 86 -27.17 -19.61 21.29
CA VAL A 86 -27.46 -19.96 22.67
C VAL A 86 -28.88 -20.51 22.67
N THR A 87 -29.00 -21.82 22.66
CA THR A 87 -30.22 -22.51 23.11
C THR A 87 -30.20 -22.50 24.63
N PRO A 88 -31.15 -21.83 25.32
CA PRO A 88 -31.38 -22.13 26.73
C PRO A 88 -32.05 -23.50 26.80
N ALA A 89 -31.39 -24.47 27.43
CA ALA A 89 -32.06 -25.70 27.83
C ALA A 89 -33.04 -25.37 28.97
N LEU A 90 -34.27 -25.87 28.83
CA LEU A 90 -35.35 -25.81 29.83
C LEU A 90 -34.90 -26.35 31.19
#